data_AF-A0A2R7SY17-F1
#
_entry.id   AF-A0A2R7SY17-F1
#
_cell.length_a   1.000
_cell.length_b   1.000
_cell.length_c   1.000
_cell.angle_alpha   90.00
_cell.angle_beta   90.00
_cell.angle_gamma   90.00
#
_symmetry.space_group_name_H-M   'P 1'
#
loop_
_entity.id
_entity.type
_entity.pdbx_description
1 polymer ?
#
loop_
_entity_poly.entity_id
_entity_poly.type
_entity_poly.pdbx_seq_one_letter_code
_entity_poly.pdbx_strand_id
1 'polypeptide(L)'
;MDFATYRRLDATALAAEVAAGRTTPAALLECALARLAEVQPRLNPVCRLMEAEARAQLARGVGSGPLAGVPLLIKDAVHDHAGLPTGQGSRAFANGPCAT
;
A
#
# COMPACT_ATOMS: atom_id res chain seq x y z
N MET A 1 6.91 -1.13 -14.32
CA MET A 1 8.12 -1.86 -13.87
C MET A 1 7.74 -3.32 -13.67
N ASP A 2 8.62 -4.28 -14.00
CA ASP A 2 8.36 -5.69 -13.72
C ASP A 2 8.61 -6.04 -12.24
N PHE A 3 8.07 -7.18 -11.78
CA PHE A 3 8.20 -7.58 -10.38
C PHE A 3 9.65 -7.88 -9.97
N ALA A 4 10.46 -8.41 -10.90
CA ALA A 4 11.85 -8.77 -10.63
C ALA A 4 12.69 -7.53 -10.26
N THR A 5 12.44 -6.40 -10.93
CA THR A 5 13.07 -5.11 -10.66
C THR A 5 12.46 -4.47 -9.42
N TYR A 6 11.13 -4.43 -9.32
CA TYR A 6 10.41 -3.88 -8.18
C TYR A 6 10.92 -4.44 -6.85
N ARG A 7 11.06 -5.77 -6.72
CA ARG A 7 11.47 -6.41 -5.45
C ARG A 7 12.92 -6.13 -5.03
N ARG A 8 13.76 -5.62 -5.93
CA ARG A 8 15.17 -5.31 -5.66
C ARG A 8 15.37 -3.88 -5.16
N LEU A 9 14.38 -3.02 -5.34
CA LEU A 9 14.42 -1.63 -4.93
C LEU A 9 13.69 -1.50 -3.59
N ASP A 10 14.32 -0.82 -2.63
CA ASP A 10 13.65 -0.43 -1.40
C ASP A 10 12.73 0.78 -1.64
N ALA A 11 12.04 1.24 -0.58
CA ALA A 11 11.09 2.34 -0.70
C ALA A 11 11.75 3.65 -1.19
N THR A 12 12.97 3.96 -0.76
CA THR A 12 13.67 5.20 -1.16
C THR A 12 14.13 5.12 -2.61
N ALA A 13 14.61 3.96 -3.06
CA ALA A 13 14.96 3.73 -4.45
C ALA A 13 13.72 3.78 -5.36
N LEU A 14 12.60 3.17 -4.95
CA LEU A 14 11.33 3.27 -5.69
C LEU A 14 10.84 4.72 -5.80
N ALA A 15 10.94 5.51 -4.74
CA ALA A 15 10.62 6.93 -4.76
C ALA A 15 11.54 7.70 -5.74
N ALA A 16 12.83 7.37 -5.78
CA ALA A 16 13.78 7.97 -6.72
C ALA A 16 13.46 7.63 -8.19
N GLU A 17 13.01 6.40 -8.47
CA GLU A 17 12.54 6.01 -9.82
C GLU A 17 11.30 6.80 -10.26
N VAL A 18 10.36 7.05 -9.33
CA VAL A 18 9.17 7.88 -9.57
C VAL A 18 9.59 9.34 -9.81
N ALA A 19 10.43 9.91 -8.94
CA ALA A 19 10.90 11.28 -9.05
C ALA A 19 11.67 11.53 -10.36
N ALA A 20 12.42 10.53 -10.83
CA ALA A 20 13.14 10.59 -12.10
C ALA A 20 12.27 10.28 -13.33
N GLY A 21 10.98 9.98 -13.16
CA GLY A 21 10.06 9.65 -14.25
C GLY A 21 10.32 8.30 -14.94
N ARG A 22 11.13 7.42 -14.35
CA ARG A 22 11.43 6.07 -14.89
C ARG A 22 10.30 5.07 -14.64
N THR A 23 9.43 5.36 -13.68
CA THR A 23 8.18 4.65 -13.43
C THR A 23 7.13 5.64 -12.91
N THR A 24 5.88 5.19 -12.77
CA THR A 24 4.79 5.98 -12.19
C THR A 24 4.31 5.37 -10.88
N PRO A 25 3.71 6.18 -9.97
CA PRO A 25 3.06 5.67 -8.76
C PRO A 25 2.01 4.59 -9.07
N ALA A 26 1.22 4.80 -10.13
CA ALA A 26 0.23 3.84 -10.60
C ALA A 26 0.88 2.51 -11.01
N ALA A 27 1.98 2.55 -11.77
CA ALA A 27 2.69 1.34 -12.17
C ALA A 27 3.29 0.58 -10.97
N LEU A 28 3.73 1.29 -9.92
CA LEU A 28 4.17 0.65 -8.68
C LEU A 28 3.01 -0.01 -7.94
N LEU A 29 1.85 0.65 -7.86
CA LEU A 29 0.64 0.09 -7.25
C LEU A 29 0.19 -1.17 -7.98
N GLU A 30 0.11 -1.16 -9.32
CA GLU A 30 -0.26 -2.33 -10.11
C GLU A 30 0.70 -3.51 -9.87
N CYS A 31 2.02 -3.24 -9.82
CA CYS A 31 3.00 -4.29 -9.54
C CYS A 31 2.82 -4.90 -8.14
N ALA A 32 2.52 -4.07 -7.14
CA ALA A 32 2.27 -4.53 -5.77
C ALA A 32 0.98 -5.35 -5.67
N LEU A 33 -0.11 -4.91 -6.30
CA LEU A 33 -1.40 -5.61 -6.34
C LEU A 33 -1.30 -6.95 -7.07
N ALA A 34 -0.63 -6.98 -8.23
CA ALA A 34 -0.39 -8.22 -8.97
C ALA A 34 0.38 -9.23 -8.11
N ARG A 35 1.43 -8.77 -7.42
CA ARG A 35 2.19 -9.64 -6.53
C ARG A 35 1.36 -10.11 -5.34
N LEU A 36 0.55 -9.23 -4.76
CA LEU A 36 -0.34 -9.58 -3.65
C LEU A 36 -1.31 -10.69 -4.06
N ALA A 37 -1.92 -10.58 -5.25
CA ALA A 37 -2.85 -11.58 -5.78
C ALA A 37 -2.20 -12.98 -5.90
N GLU A 38 -0.92 -13.05 -6.30
CA GLU A 38 -0.18 -14.31 -6.38
C GLU A 38 0.09 -14.96 -5.00
N VAL A 39 0.36 -14.15 -3.97
CA VAL A 39 0.80 -14.66 -2.66
C VAL A 39 -0.31 -14.75 -1.61
N GLN A 40 -1.38 -13.97 -1.74
CA GLN A 40 -2.48 -13.89 -0.78
C GLN A 40 -3.08 -15.27 -0.45
N PRO A 41 -3.37 -16.17 -1.42
CA PRO A 41 -3.98 -17.47 -1.11
C PRO A 41 -3.09 -18.39 -0.24
N ARG A 42 -1.78 -18.15 -0.25
CA ARG A 42 -0.79 -19.01 0.44
C ARG A 42 -0.31 -18.43 1.76
N LEU A 43 -0.13 -17.12 1.81
CA LEU A 43 0.48 -16.42 2.95
C LEU A 43 -0.54 -15.62 3.77
N ASN A 44 -1.66 -15.23 3.16
CA ASN A 44 -2.69 -14.37 3.75
C ASN A 44 -2.14 -13.10 4.46
N PRO A 45 -1.24 -12.30 3.84
CA PRO A 45 -0.53 -11.23 4.54
C PRO A 45 -1.38 -9.97 4.75
N VAL A 46 -2.43 -9.76 3.95
CA VAL A 46 -3.29 -8.57 4.02
C VAL A 46 -4.67 -8.97 4.53
N CYS A 47 -5.08 -8.42 5.68
CA CYS A 47 -6.39 -8.63 6.29
C CYS A 47 -7.49 -7.73 5.70
N ARG A 48 -7.11 -6.56 5.18
CA ARG A 48 -7.99 -5.64 4.47
C ARG A 48 -7.23 -5.00 3.31
N LEU A 49 -7.71 -5.25 2.09
CA LEU A 49 -7.16 -4.62 0.91
C LEU A 49 -7.69 -3.18 0.78
N MET A 50 -6.78 -2.21 0.65
CA MET A 50 -7.08 -0.78 0.53
C MET A 50 -6.85 -0.26 -0.91
N GLU A 51 -7.27 -1.02 -1.91
CA GLU A 51 -7.02 -0.68 -3.32
C GLU A 51 -7.80 0.58 -3.74
N ALA A 52 -9.07 0.69 -3.35
CA ALA A 52 -9.90 1.84 -3.71
C ALA A 52 -9.34 3.14 -3.13
N GLU A 53 -8.88 3.11 -1.88
CA GLU A 53 -8.24 4.21 -1.17
C GLU A 53 -6.93 4.61 -1.85
N ALA A 54 -6.09 3.65 -2.20
CA ALA A 54 -4.84 3.91 -2.90
C ALA A 54 -5.09 4.56 -4.28
N ARG A 55 -6.06 4.05 -5.06
CA ARG A 55 -6.44 4.64 -6.36
C ARG A 55 -7.01 6.05 -6.21
N ALA A 56 -7.85 6.29 -5.19
CA ALA A 56 -8.38 7.62 -4.91
C ALA A 56 -7.26 8.61 -4.51
N GLN A 57 -6.26 8.16 -3.75
CA GLN A 57 -5.09 8.98 -3.41
C GLN A 57 -4.28 9.33 -4.66
N LEU A 58 -4.06 8.37 -5.57
CA LEU A 58 -3.39 8.64 -6.84
C LEU A 58 -4.15 9.69 -7.68
N ALA A 59 -5.47 9.58 -7.76
CA ALA A 59 -6.31 10.52 -8.52
C ALA A 59 -6.25 11.96 -7.97
N ARG A 60 -6.07 12.11 -6.65
CA ARG A 60 -5.86 13.42 -6.00
C ARG A 60 -4.45 13.97 -6.18
N GLY A 61 -3.49 13.13 -6.57
CA GLY A 61 -2.08 13.44 -6.63
C GLY A 61 -1.33 12.96 -5.38
N VAL A 62 -0.18 12.33 -5.62
CA VAL A 62 0.77 11.98 -4.55
C VAL A 62 1.58 13.23 -4.24
N GLY A 63 1.65 13.64 -2.97
CA GLY A 63 2.33 14.87 -2.54
C GLY A 63 3.84 14.88 -2.81
N SER A 64 4.59 15.81 -2.21
CA SER A 64 6.03 15.98 -2.45
C SER A 64 6.95 15.34 -1.39
N GLY A 65 6.42 14.42 -0.58
CA GLY A 65 7.18 13.76 0.48
C GLY A 65 8.29 12.82 -0.03
N PRO A 66 9.24 12.42 0.83
CA PRO A 66 10.40 11.62 0.44
C PRO A 66 10.06 10.22 -0.10
N LEU A 67 8.85 9.72 0.19
CA LEU A 67 8.33 8.44 -0.31
C LEU A 67 7.08 8.63 -1.18
N ALA A 68 6.90 9.82 -1.76
CA ALA A 68 5.76 10.11 -2.61
C ALA A 68 5.62 9.10 -3.76
N GLY A 69 4.45 8.49 -3.87
CA GLY A 69 4.14 7.52 -4.92
C GLY A 69 4.55 6.08 -4.66
N VAL A 70 5.13 5.78 -3.49
CA VAL A 70 5.50 4.40 -3.10
C VAL A 70 4.33 3.73 -2.37
N PRO A 71 3.84 2.55 -2.82
CA PRO A 71 2.84 1.77 -2.08
C PRO A 71 3.38 1.25 -0.74
N LEU A 72 2.58 1.33 0.31
CA LEU A 72 2.94 0.86 1.66
C LEU A 72 1.82 0.00 2.27
N LEU A 73 2.22 -0.93 3.13
CA LEU A 73 1.30 -1.67 3.99
C LEU A 73 1.20 -0.99 5.36
N ILE A 74 -0.01 -0.92 5.90
CA ILE A 74 -0.29 -0.44 7.24
C ILE A 74 -0.55 -1.65 8.14
N LYS A 75 0.12 -1.70 9.29
CA LYS A 75 -0.12 -2.76 10.28
C LYS A 75 -1.44 -2.51 11.00
N ASP A 76 -2.39 -3.43 10.82
CA ASP A 76 -3.73 -3.46 11.45
C ASP A 76 -3.69 -3.79 12.96
N ALA A 77 -2.93 -3.00 13.72
CA ALA A 77 -2.79 -3.12 15.18
C ALA A 77 -2.29 -1.84 15.88
N VAL A 78 -1.46 -1.03 15.22
CA VAL A 78 -0.85 0.15 15.88
C VAL A 78 -0.92 1.40 15.02
N HIS A 79 -1.30 1.26 13.76
CA HIS A 79 -1.39 2.37 12.83
C HIS A 79 -2.84 2.49 12.37
N ASP A 80 -3.45 3.60 12.73
CA ASP A 80 -4.81 3.95 12.35
C ASP A 80 -4.84 4.60 10.97
N HIS A 81 -5.89 4.28 10.20
CA HIS A 81 -6.19 4.97 8.95
C HIS A 81 -7.59 5.57 9.02
N ALA A 82 -7.67 6.88 8.87
CA ALA A 82 -8.94 7.60 8.94
C ALA A 82 -9.98 6.98 7.98
N GLY A 83 -11.19 6.74 8.51
CA GLY A 83 -12.29 6.15 7.76
C GLY A 83 -12.31 4.62 7.70
N LEU A 84 -11.32 3.92 8.27
CA LEU A 84 -11.27 2.46 8.32
C LEU A 84 -11.13 1.94 9.77
N PRO A 85 -11.71 0.77 10.12
CA PRO A 85 -11.50 0.14 11.43
C PRO A 85 -10.04 -0.26 11.66
N THR A 86 -9.63 -0.38 12.92
CA THR A 86 -8.39 -1.09 13.30
C THR A 86 -8.76 -2.41 13.96
N GLY A 87 -8.48 -3.52 13.29
CA GLY A 87 -8.98 -4.85 13.64
C GLY A 87 -8.24 -5.54 14.77
N GLN A 88 -6.98 -5.18 15.06
CA GLN A 88 -6.17 -5.74 16.16
C GLN A 88 -6.09 -7.29 16.15
N GLY A 89 -6.29 -7.93 14.99
CA GLY A 89 -6.41 -9.39 14.90
C GLY A 89 -7.57 -9.99 15.70
N SER A 90 -8.57 -9.20 16.11
CA SER A 90 -9.69 -9.66 16.93
C SER A 90 -11.04 -9.30 16.32
N ARG A 91 -11.96 -10.28 16.34
CA ARG A 91 -13.33 -10.14 15.82
C ARG A 91 -14.11 -9.03 16.52
N ALA A 92 -13.77 -8.72 17.78
CA ALA A 92 -14.42 -7.66 18.54
C ALA A 92 -14.17 -6.26 17.93
N PHE A 93 -13.05 -6.07 17.25
CA PHE A 93 -12.65 -4.77 16.69
C PHE A 93 -12.79 -4.71 15.15
N ALA A 94 -13.12 -5.83 14.49
CA ALA A 94 -13.13 -5.95 13.03
C ALA A 94 -14.00 -4.91 12.29
N ASN A 95 -15.08 -4.45 12.94
CA ASN A 95 -16.05 -3.50 12.38
C ASN A 95 -16.24 -2.24 13.25
N GLY A 96 -15.34 -2.02 14.22
CA GLY A 96 -15.40 -0.86 15.11
C GLY A 96 -14.97 0.43 14.42
N PRO A 97 -15.19 1.60 15.04
CA PRO A 97 -14.59 2.84 14.57
C PRO A 97 -13.05 2.72 14.57
N CYS A 98 -12.39 3.52 13.73
CA CYS A 98 -10.95 3.76 13.84
C CYS A 98 -10.59 4.11 15.29
N ALA A 99 -9.53 3.52 15.86
CA ALA A 99 -9.05 3.98 17.16
C ALA A 99 -8.60 5.44 16.99
N THR A 100 -9.02 6.31 17.92
CA THR A 100 -8.75 7.75 17.91
C THR A 100 -7.55 8.10 18.75
#